data_AF-A0A0N8H428-F1
#
_entry.id   AF-A0A0N8H428-F1
#
_cell.length_a   1.000
_cell.length_b   1.000
_cell.length_c   1.000
_cell.angle_alpha   90.00
_cell.angle_beta   90.00
_cell.angle_gamma   90.00
#
_symmetry.space_group_name_H-M   'P 1'
#
loop_
_entity.id
_entity.type
_entity.pdbx_description
1 polymer ?
#
loop_
_entity_poly.entity_id
_entity_poly.type
_entity_poly.pdbx_seq_one_letter_code
_entity_poly.pdbx_strand_id
1 'polypeptide(L)'
;MVDITQKENTHRMAMAQAVVQVGSLDTIAAIEHNTVPKGDVFAMSRAAGFLGLKKTPELLPDCHPLPIEFASIEYAINGLQITVMVTVKTFYKTGVEVEAMHGASVVALNMYDMLKPIDKAIEIQQIKLIKKTGGKSDIGA
;
A
#
# COMPACT_ATOMS: atom_id res chain seq x y z
N MET A 1 -7.81 0.28 21.98
CA MET A 1 -8.68 -0.26 20.94
C MET A 1 -10.13 0.15 21.20
N VAL A 2 -10.88 0.57 20.18
CA VAL A 2 -12.28 1.00 20.34
C VAL A 2 -13.23 -0.20 20.30
N ASP A 3 -14.21 -0.28 21.20
CA ASP A 3 -15.24 -1.32 21.14
C ASP A 3 -16.14 -1.13 19.90
N ILE A 4 -16.19 -2.15 19.06
CA ILE A 4 -16.98 -2.19 17.84
C ILE A 4 -18.07 -3.27 17.88
N THR A 5 -18.33 -3.88 19.03
CA THR A 5 -19.24 -5.02 19.18
C THR A 5 -20.63 -4.74 18.64
N GLN A 6 -21.16 -3.54 18.92
CA GLN A 6 -22.50 -3.07 18.49
C GLN A 6 -22.54 -2.49 17.06
N LYS A 7 -21.40 -2.45 16.34
CA LYS A 7 -21.38 -2.00 14.95
C LYS A 7 -21.79 -3.14 14.01
N GLU A 8 -22.49 -2.79 12.95
CA GLU A 8 -22.86 -3.72 11.88
C GLU A 8 -21.72 -3.95 10.89
N ASN A 9 -21.71 -5.13 10.28
CA ASN A 9 -20.82 -5.42 9.15
C ASN A 9 -21.35 -4.71 7.91
N THR A 10 -20.46 -4.03 7.20
CA THR A 10 -20.77 -3.31 5.95
C THR A 10 -19.63 -3.51 4.98
N HIS A 11 -19.87 -3.27 3.69
CA HIS A 11 -18.77 -3.21 2.72
C HIS A 11 -17.87 -2.01 3.03
N ARG A 12 -16.58 -2.27 3.16
CA ARG A 12 -15.54 -1.28 3.43
C ARG A 12 -14.52 -1.33 2.32
N MET A 13 -14.08 -0.17 1.86
CA MET A 13 -12.97 -0.04 0.93
C MET A 13 -12.11 1.15 1.33
N ALA A 14 -10.80 0.98 1.21
CA ALA A 14 -9.86 2.08 1.26
C ALA A 14 -8.88 1.97 0.09
N MET A 15 -8.49 3.13 -0.41
CA MET A 15 -7.48 3.31 -1.44
C MET A 15 -6.44 4.27 -0.89
N ALA A 16 -5.18 3.86 -0.89
CA ALA A 16 -4.04 4.64 -0.42
C ALA A 16 -2.95 4.71 -1.48
N GLN A 17 -2.08 5.70 -1.33
CA GLN A 17 -0.96 5.96 -2.22
C GLN A 17 0.34 5.99 -1.44
N ALA A 18 1.43 5.63 -2.11
CA ALA A 18 2.79 6.10 -1.82
C ALA A 18 3.46 6.56 -3.13
N VAL A 19 4.46 7.43 -3.06
CA VAL A 19 5.29 7.84 -4.20
C VAL A 19 6.73 7.44 -3.91
N VAL A 20 7.35 6.73 -4.84
CA VAL A 20 8.80 6.46 -4.83
C VAL A 20 9.43 7.37 -5.86
N GLN A 21 10.17 8.36 -5.39
CA GLN A 21 10.96 9.28 -6.21
C GLN A 21 12.34 8.67 -6.38
N VAL A 22 12.71 8.28 -7.59
CA VAL A 22 14.07 7.79 -7.89
C VAL A 22 15.00 8.95 -8.24
N GLY A 23 16.30 8.71 -8.15
CA GLY A 23 17.36 9.67 -8.42
C GLY A 23 17.68 9.86 -9.89
N SER A 24 17.34 8.90 -10.77
CA SER A 24 17.72 8.97 -12.19
C SER A 24 16.76 8.23 -13.13
N LEU A 25 16.76 8.64 -14.41
CA LEU A 25 16.04 7.93 -15.46
C LEU A 25 16.64 6.55 -15.76
N ASP A 26 17.93 6.35 -15.49
CA ASP A 26 18.58 5.05 -15.63
C ASP A 26 17.96 4.01 -14.68
N THR A 27 17.55 4.44 -13.48
CA THR A 27 16.83 3.61 -12.52
C THR A 27 15.45 3.20 -13.05
N ILE A 28 14.73 4.12 -13.69
CA ILE A 28 13.43 3.81 -14.33
C ILE A 28 13.63 2.84 -15.49
N ALA A 29 14.60 3.11 -16.37
CA ALA A 29 14.92 2.23 -17.49
C ALA A 29 15.33 0.83 -17.02
N ALA A 30 16.05 0.72 -15.89
CA ALA A 30 16.42 -0.57 -15.33
C ALA A 30 15.20 -1.36 -14.81
N ILE A 31 14.20 -0.67 -14.25
CA ILE A 31 12.93 -1.29 -13.85
C ILE A 31 12.16 -1.76 -15.08
N GLU A 32 11.96 -0.88 -16.07
CA GLU A 32 11.17 -1.19 -17.28
C GLU A 32 11.78 -2.32 -18.11
N HIS A 33 13.11 -2.39 -18.19
CA HIS A 33 13.83 -3.44 -18.91
C HIS A 33 14.18 -4.66 -18.05
N ASN A 34 13.75 -4.71 -16.78
CA ASN A 34 14.03 -5.80 -15.84
C ASN A 34 15.54 -6.12 -15.67
N THR A 35 16.39 -5.09 -15.62
CA THR A 35 17.84 -5.23 -15.45
C THR A 35 18.33 -4.93 -14.02
N VAL A 36 17.40 -4.68 -13.08
CA VAL A 36 17.73 -4.51 -11.66
C VAL A 36 18.35 -5.81 -11.11
N PRO A 37 19.53 -5.78 -10.46
CA PRO A 37 20.23 -7.00 -10.03
C PRO A 37 19.44 -7.90 -9.06
N LYS A 38 18.50 -7.32 -8.32
CA LYS A 38 17.66 -8.04 -7.36
C LYS A 38 16.42 -8.69 -7.99
N GLY A 39 16.20 -8.52 -9.29
CA GLY A 39 15.07 -9.07 -10.05
C GLY A 39 13.92 -8.08 -10.24
N ASP A 40 12.74 -8.61 -10.56
CA ASP A 40 11.53 -7.84 -10.85
C ASP A 40 11.05 -7.04 -9.62
N VAL A 41 11.22 -5.73 -9.69
CA VAL A 41 10.89 -4.78 -8.63
C VAL A 41 9.38 -4.73 -8.35
N PHE A 42 8.56 -4.77 -9.40
CA PHE A 42 7.11 -4.63 -9.28
C PHE A 42 6.45 -5.90 -8.74
N ALA A 43 6.88 -7.07 -9.22
CA ALA A 43 6.39 -8.35 -8.73
C ALA A 43 6.78 -8.56 -7.26
N MET A 44 8.04 -8.33 -6.90
CA MET A 44 8.51 -8.53 -5.53
C MET A 44 7.86 -7.54 -4.56
N SER A 45 7.76 -6.27 -4.93
CA SER A 45 7.14 -5.25 -4.06
C SER A 45 5.65 -5.47 -3.88
N ARG A 46 4.96 -6.02 -4.89
CA ARG A 46 3.55 -6.42 -4.79
C ARG A 46 3.36 -7.53 -3.76
N ALA A 47 4.21 -8.56 -3.80
CA ALA A 47 4.17 -9.65 -2.82
C ALA A 47 4.42 -9.15 -1.40
N ALA A 48 5.44 -8.28 -1.21
CA ALA A 48 5.72 -7.63 0.07
C ALA A 48 4.52 -6.83 0.56
N GLY A 49 3.87 -6.03 -0.31
CA GLY A 49 2.67 -5.27 0.00
C GLY A 49 1.50 -6.13 0.50
N PHE A 50 1.23 -7.26 -0.18
CA PHE A 50 0.19 -8.20 0.23
C PHE A 50 0.48 -8.86 1.58
N LEU A 51 1.75 -9.15 1.88
CA LEU A 51 2.13 -9.65 3.20
C LEU A 51 1.99 -8.56 4.27
N GLY A 52 2.46 -7.34 3.97
CA GLY A 52 2.41 -6.19 4.88
C GLY A 52 0.99 -5.83 5.29
N LEU A 53 0.10 -5.64 4.33
CA LEU A 53 -1.28 -5.23 4.63
C LEU A 53 -2.05 -6.27 5.46
N LYS A 54 -1.76 -7.56 5.31
CA LYS A 54 -2.37 -8.63 6.13
C LYS A 54 -1.84 -8.66 7.55
N LYS A 55 -0.64 -8.11 7.78
CA LYS A 55 0.03 -8.01 9.09
C LYS A 55 -0.16 -6.67 9.77
N THR A 56 -0.97 -5.78 9.22
CA THR A 56 -1.30 -4.47 9.83
C THR A 56 -1.67 -4.56 11.32
N PRO A 57 -2.58 -5.46 11.77
CA PRO A 57 -2.91 -5.57 13.19
C PRO A 57 -1.78 -6.12 14.07
N GLU A 58 -0.74 -6.74 13.49
CA GLU A 58 0.45 -7.15 14.25
C GLU A 58 1.37 -5.96 14.57
N LEU A 59 1.32 -4.90 13.76
CA LEU A 59 2.21 -3.74 13.87
C LEU A 59 1.54 -2.51 14.50
N LEU A 60 0.24 -2.31 14.29
CA LEU A 60 -0.51 -1.18 14.83
C LEU A 60 -1.34 -1.64 16.05
N PRO A 61 -0.93 -1.31 17.30
CA PRO A 61 -1.47 -1.93 18.51
C PRO A 61 -2.99 -1.77 18.71
N ASP A 62 -3.56 -0.67 18.21
CA ASP A 62 -4.98 -0.36 18.35
C ASP A 62 -5.83 -0.75 17.12
N CYS A 63 -5.20 -1.33 16.10
CA CYS A 63 -5.88 -1.82 14.90
C CYS A 63 -6.60 -3.13 15.18
N HIS A 64 -7.88 -3.22 14.82
CA HIS A 64 -8.62 -4.47 14.94
C HIS A 64 -8.11 -5.50 13.93
N PRO A 65 -7.93 -6.77 14.32
CA PRO A 65 -7.74 -7.83 13.35
C PRO A 65 -9.02 -8.02 12.52
N LEU A 66 -8.90 -8.03 11.19
CA LEU A 66 -10.02 -8.20 10.26
C LEU A 66 -9.62 -9.05 9.05
N PRO A 67 -10.57 -9.76 8.41
CA PRO A 67 -10.30 -10.50 7.20
C PRO A 67 -10.18 -9.55 6.00
N ILE A 68 -9.11 -9.69 5.22
CA ILE A 68 -8.95 -9.00 3.94
C ILE A 68 -9.61 -9.86 2.86
N GLU A 69 -10.66 -9.34 2.23
CA GLU A 69 -11.37 -10.07 1.16
C GLU A 69 -10.81 -9.75 -0.23
N PHE A 70 -10.26 -8.56 -0.41
CA PHE A 70 -9.62 -8.16 -1.66
C PHE A 70 -8.50 -7.17 -1.39
N ALA A 71 -7.41 -7.31 -2.15
CA ALA A 71 -6.37 -6.29 -2.26
C ALA A 71 -5.83 -6.20 -3.70
N SER A 72 -5.58 -4.98 -4.17
CA SER A 72 -4.85 -4.73 -5.42
C SER A 72 -3.74 -3.70 -5.21
N ILE A 73 -2.71 -3.78 -6.04
CA ILE A 73 -1.57 -2.87 -6.04
C ILE A 73 -1.31 -2.47 -7.49
N GLU A 74 -1.25 -1.19 -7.78
CA GLU A 74 -1.06 -0.65 -9.13
C GLU A 74 0.11 0.32 -9.12
N TYR A 75 0.80 0.40 -10.26
CA TYR A 75 2.00 1.23 -10.42
C TYR A 75 1.81 2.16 -11.61
N ALA A 76 2.19 3.42 -11.46
CA ALA A 76 2.25 4.38 -12.55
C ALA A 76 3.58 5.13 -12.51
N ILE A 77 4.30 5.12 -13.63
CA ILE A 77 5.57 5.84 -13.78
C ILE A 77 5.28 7.19 -14.45
N ASN A 78 5.83 8.27 -13.89
CA ASN A 78 5.81 9.60 -14.47
C ASN A 78 7.17 10.28 -14.26
N GLY A 79 8.01 10.25 -15.28
CA GLY A 79 9.40 10.69 -15.17
C GLY A 79 10.14 9.89 -14.10
N LEU A 80 10.60 10.56 -13.05
CA LEU A 80 11.32 9.95 -11.93
C LEU A 80 10.41 9.48 -10.78
N GLN A 81 9.09 9.59 -10.93
CA GLN A 81 8.14 9.20 -9.88
C GLN A 81 7.46 7.90 -10.23
N ILE A 82 7.44 6.98 -9.27
CA ILE A 82 6.63 5.77 -9.31
C ILE A 82 5.53 5.94 -8.27
N THR A 83 4.30 6.11 -8.73
CA THR A 83 3.12 6.14 -7.88
C THR A 83 2.66 4.71 -7.62
N VAL A 84 2.58 4.34 -6.35
CA VAL A 84 2.02 3.07 -5.86
C VAL A 84 0.61 3.32 -5.36
N MET A 85 -0.37 2.65 -5.94
CA MET A 85 -1.77 2.71 -5.50
C MET A 85 -2.17 1.37 -4.91
N VAL A 86 -2.66 1.37 -3.67
CA VAL A 86 -3.11 0.16 -2.97
C VAL A 86 -4.59 0.28 -2.63
N THR A 87 -5.38 -0.68 -3.08
CA THR A 87 -6.81 -0.78 -2.75
C THR A 87 -7.05 -2.00 -1.88
N VAL A 88 -7.77 -1.85 -0.77
CA VAL A 88 -8.15 -2.92 0.14
C VAL A 88 -9.66 -2.90 0.33
N LYS A 89 -10.30 -4.09 0.35
CA LYS A 89 -11.73 -4.25 0.65
C LYS A 89 -11.97 -5.35 1.67
N THR A 90 -13.01 -5.17 2.47
CA THR A 90 -13.51 -6.15 3.43
C THR A 90 -15.02 -5.98 3.63
N PHE A 91 -15.65 -6.95 4.29
CA PHE A 91 -16.99 -6.85 4.86
C PHE A 91 -16.89 -6.95 6.39
N TYR A 92 -16.84 -5.79 7.07
CA TYR A 92 -16.55 -5.77 8.52
C TYR A 92 -17.04 -4.52 9.26
N LYS A 93 -16.84 -4.51 10.58
CA LYS A 93 -17.31 -3.51 11.55
C LYS A 93 -16.48 -2.22 11.58
N THR A 94 -15.28 -2.23 11.00
CA THR A 94 -14.37 -1.08 10.93
C THR A 94 -13.76 -0.94 9.54
N GLY A 95 -13.19 0.22 9.24
CA GLY A 95 -12.55 0.52 7.96
C GLY A 95 -11.20 -0.19 7.78
N VAL A 96 -10.65 -0.04 6.57
CA VAL A 96 -9.37 -0.65 6.14
C VAL A 96 -8.34 0.39 5.67
N GLU A 97 -8.47 1.63 6.18
CA GLU A 97 -7.59 2.74 5.81
C GLU A 97 -6.13 2.42 6.12
N VAL A 98 -5.88 1.86 7.31
CA VAL A 98 -4.53 1.59 7.79
C VAL A 98 -3.91 0.39 7.09
N GLU A 99 -4.69 -0.62 6.67
CA GLU A 99 -4.22 -1.73 5.85
C GLU A 99 -3.80 -1.25 4.46
N ALA A 100 -4.57 -0.35 3.84
CA ALA A 100 -4.22 0.22 2.55
C ALA A 100 -2.95 1.07 2.63
N MET A 101 -2.85 1.96 3.63
CA MET A 101 -1.67 2.81 3.83
C MET A 101 -0.43 2.00 4.23
N HIS A 102 -0.58 0.98 5.06
CA HIS A 102 0.51 0.08 5.44
C HIS A 102 0.96 -0.77 4.25
N GLY A 103 0.04 -1.27 3.43
CA GLY A 103 0.38 -1.91 2.17
C GLY A 103 1.21 -0.99 1.28
N ALA A 104 0.77 0.26 1.08
CA ALA A 104 1.49 1.23 0.25
C ALA A 104 2.89 1.56 0.80
N SER A 105 3.04 1.69 2.12
CA SER A 105 4.33 1.96 2.76
C SER A 105 5.30 0.78 2.62
N VAL A 106 4.83 -0.46 2.79
CA VAL A 106 5.65 -1.67 2.64
C VAL A 106 6.08 -1.87 1.19
N VAL A 107 5.19 -1.60 0.22
CA VAL A 107 5.54 -1.65 -1.21
C VAL A 107 6.65 -0.66 -1.52
N ALA A 108 6.50 0.60 -1.09
CA ALA A 108 7.51 1.65 -1.31
C ALA A 108 8.85 1.31 -0.63
N LEU A 109 8.81 0.79 0.60
CA LEU A 109 10.01 0.37 1.32
C LEU A 109 10.71 -0.80 0.63
N ASN A 110 9.96 -1.77 0.11
CA ASN A 110 10.54 -2.88 -0.64
C ASN A 110 11.14 -2.39 -1.98
N MET A 111 10.50 -1.44 -2.67
CA MET A 111 11.08 -0.81 -3.86
C MET A 111 12.43 -0.16 -3.54
N TYR A 112 12.51 0.61 -2.44
CA TYR A 112 13.78 1.17 -1.97
C TYR A 112 14.81 0.06 -1.73
N ASP A 113 14.45 -1.03 -1.04
CA ASP A 113 15.34 -2.15 -0.75
C ASP A 113 15.86 -2.84 -2.04
N MET A 114 15.03 -2.93 -3.06
CA MET A 114 15.34 -3.50 -4.38
C MET A 114 16.25 -2.60 -5.22
N LEU A 115 16.05 -1.28 -5.14
CA LEU A 115 16.69 -0.29 -6.01
C LEU A 115 17.94 0.35 -5.39
N LYS A 116 18.10 0.31 -4.05
CA LYS A 116 19.28 0.86 -3.36
C LYS A 116 20.65 0.38 -3.85
N PRO A 117 20.82 -0.79 -4.52
CA PRO A 117 22.12 -1.14 -5.12
C PRO A 117 22.52 -0.26 -6.31
N ILE A 118 21.55 0.25 -7.07
CA ILE A 118 21.77 1.02 -8.31
C ILE A 118 21.43 2.51 -8.18
N ASP A 119 20.67 2.88 -7.14
CA ASP A 119 20.27 4.27 -6.89
C ASP A 119 20.26 4.57 -5.38
N LYS A 120 21.01 5.60 -4.97
CA LYS A 120 21.16 6.01 -3.57
C LYS A 120 20.31 7.22 -3.18
N ALA A 121 19.68 7.87 -4.16
CA ALA A 121 18.93 9.11 -3.95
C ALA A 121 17.41 8.87 -3.91
N ILE A 122 16.99 7.63 -3.64
CA ILE A 122 15.57 7.26 -3.61
C ILE A 122 14.89 7.85 -2.37
N GLU A 123 13.75 8.50 -2.58
CA GLU A 123 12.89 9.01 -1.52
C GLU A 123 11.51 8.35 -1.55
N ILE A 124 10.99 8.03 -0.37
CA ILE A 124 9.61 7.60 -0.18
C ILE A 124 8.81 8.82 0.28
N GLN A 125 7.81 9.19 -0.52
CA GLN A 125 7.03 10.40 -0.32
C GLN A 125 5.53 10.05 -0.29
N GLN A 126 4.74 10.98 0.25
CA GLN A 126 3.28 11.03 0.08
C GLN A 126 2.53 9.72 0.39
N ILE A 127 2.89 9.03 1.47
CA ILE A 127 2.06 7.94 1.99
C ILE A 127 0.77 8.56 2.54
N LYS A 128 -0.37 8.34 1.86
CA LYS A 128 -1.64 8.98 2.23
C LYS A 128 -2.85 8.17 1.78
N LEU A 129 -3.97 8.37 2.47
CA LEU A 129 -5.27 7.88 2.03
C LEU A 129 -5.78 8.73 0.85
N ILE A 130 -6.27 8.08 -0.20
CA ILE A 130 -6.85 8.73 -1.38
C ILE A 130 -8.38 8.73 -1.30
N LYS A 131 -8.96 7.58 -0.97
CA LYS A 131 -10.42 7.42 -0.86
C LYS A 131 -10.74 6.34 0.15
N LYS A 132 -11.87 6.47 0.82
CA LYS A 132 -12.50 5.37 1.54
C LYS A 132 -14.01 5.36 1.28
N THR A 133 -14.61 4.20 1.46
CA THR A 133 -16.07 4.03 1.45
C THR A 133 -16.48 2.99 2.50
N GLY A 134 -17.68 3.11 3.06
CA GLY A 134 -18.28 2.18 4.00
C GLY A 134 -18.35 2.69 5.44
N GLY A 135 -19.33 2.20 6.19
CA GLY A 135 -19.63 2.62 7.56
C GLY A 135 -20.56 3.82 7.63
N LYS A 136 -20.76 4.34 8.85
CA LYS A 136 -21.70 5.44 9.12
C LYS A 136 -21.50 6.68 8.25
N SER A 137 -20.24 6.97 7.90
CA SER A 137 -19.86 8.14 7.10
C SER A 137 -20.39 8.11 5.67
N ASP A 138 -20.71 6.93 5.12
CA ASP A 138 -21.19 6.79 3.73
C ASP A 138 -22.62 6.27 3.63
N ILE A 139 -23.13 5.61 4.67
CA ILE A 139 -24.44 4.93 4.64
C ILE A 139 -25.53 5.77 5.31
N GLY A 140 -25.18 6.87 5.99
CA GLY A 140 -26.16 7.76 6.61
C GLY A 140 -27.01 7.05 7.66
N ALA A 141 -26.43 6.79 8.83
CA ALA A 141 -27.15 6.35 10.02
C ALA A 141 -26.75 7.21 11.22
#